data_AF-A0A8K0I852-F1
#
_entry.id   AF-A0A8K0I852-F1
#
_cell.length_a   1.000
_cell.length_b   1.000
_cell.length_c   1.000
_cell.angle_alpha   90.00
_cell.angle_beta   90.00
_cell.angle_gamma   90.00
#
_symmetry.space_group_name_H-M   'P 1'
#
loop_
_entity.id
_entity.type
_entity.pdbx_description
1 polymer ?
#
loop_
_entity_poly.entity_id
_entity_poly.type
_entity_poly.pdbx_seq_one_letter_code
_entity_poly.pdbx_strand_id
1 'polypeptide(L)'
;MEMELLGRLEAAVARLEALAAAGSRSAAASFDLADAAATDPAILAIDDLMSGSLARVSAAAGKIGGQVLEVTKIVEEAFAVQKDLLVKAKQCQKPDTMGLQEFLKPLNEVILKASALTEGRRSDYFNHLKAAADSLTALAWIAYSGKDCG
;
A
#
# COMPACT_ATOMS: atom_id res chain seq x y z
N MET A 1 16.77 -32.20 -33.09
CA MET A 1 15.72 -31.30 -32.56
C MET A 1 15.87 -31.11 -31.05
N GLU A 2 16.06 -32.18 -30.26
CA GLU A 2 16.20 -32.09 -28.79
C GLU A 2 17.48 -31.39 -28.30
N MET A 3 18.64 -31.63 -28.93
CA MET A 3 19.90 -30.95 -28.54
C MET A 3 19.86 -29.43 -28.76
N GLU A 4 19.11 -28.95 -29.75
CA GLU A 4 18.98 -27.53 -30.04
C GLU A 4 18.06 -26.83 -29.02
N LEU A 5 17.01 -27.53 -28.57
CA LEU A 5 16.17 -27.11 -27.46
C LEU A 5 16.95 -27.04 -26.16
N LEU A 6 17.80 -28.05 -25.88
CA LEU A 6 18.66 -28.08 -24.69
C LEU A 6 19.60 -26.87 -24.67
N GLY A 7 20.31 -26.60 -25.77
CA GLY A 7 21.25 -25.48 -25.85
C GLY A 7 20.57 -24.11 -25.70
N ARG A 8 19.33 -23.96 -26.21
CA ARG A 8 18.53 -22.74 -26.00
C ARG A 8 18.11 -22.58 -24.53
N LEU A 9 17.80 -23.68 -23.85
CA LEU A 9 17.43 -23.65 -22.44
C LEU A 9 18.63 -23.26 -21.57
N GLU A 10 19.79 -23.85 -21.81
CA GLU A 10 21.02 -23.54 -21.10
C GLU A 10 21.44 -22.07 -21.29
N ALA A 11 21.31 -21.54 -22.51
CA ALA A 11 21.58 -20.12 -22.78
C ALA A 11 20.59 -19.17 -22.07
N ALA A 12 19.31 -19.56 -21.94
CA ALA A 12 18.32 -18.78 -21.20
C ALA A 12 18.58 -18.81 -19.69
N VAL A 13 18.97 -19.96 -19.14
CA VAL A 13 19.33 -20.12 -17.73
C VAL A 13 20.57 -19.29 -17.40
N ALA A 14 21.63 -19.35 -18.21
CA ALA A 14 22.84 -18.55 -17.99
C ALA A 14 22.56 -17.03 -17.99
N ARG A 15 21.64 -16.56 -18.84
CA ARG A 15 21.20 -15.16 -18.84
C ARG A 15 20.39 -14.79 -17.60
N LEU A 16 19.51 -15.68 -17.13
CA LEU A 16 18.73 -15.49 -15.90
C LEU A 16 19.64 -15.45 -14.66
N GLU A 17 20.64 -16.33 -14.59
CA GLU A 17 21.63 -16.35 -13.50
C GLU A 17 22.49 -15.07 -13.48
N ALA A 18 22.91 -14.58 -14.65
CA ALA A 18 23.63 -13.31 -14.76
C ALA A 18 22.77 -12.11 -14.32
N LEU A 19 21.48 -12.10 -14.65
CA LEU A 19 20.52 -11.09 -14.20
C LEU A 19 20.25 -11.19 -12.70
N ALA A 20 20.18 -12.40 -12.12
CA ALA A 20 20.03 -12.61 -10.68
C ALA A 20 21.26 -12.14 -9.89
N ALA A 21 22.47 -12.39 -10.42
CA ALA A 21 23.72 -11.88 -9.83
C ALA A 21 23.83 -10.34 -9.93
N ALA A 22 23.30 -9.73 -10.99
CA ALA A 22 23.13 -8.28 -11.06
C ALA A 22 22.03 -7.79 -10.10
N GLY A 23 20.98 -8.59 -9.88
CA GLY A 23 19.92 -8.38 -8.90
C GLY A 23 20.41 -8.32 -7.46
N SER A 24 21.49 -9.03 -7.11
CA SER A 24 22.12 -8.92 -5.78
C SER A 24 22.76 -7.53 -5.52
N ARG A 25 23.28 -6.87 -6.57
CA ARG A 25 23.73 -5.47 -6.50
C ARG A 25 22.56 -4.48 -6.54
N SER A 26 21.49 -4.85 -7.25
CA SER A 26 20.22 -4.11 -7.23
C SER A 26 19.54 -4.17 -5.86
N ALA A 27 19.65 -5.27 -5.13
CA ALA A 27 19.13 -5.42 -3.78
C ALA A 27 19.78 -4.42 -2.82
N ALA A 28 21.11 -4.31 -2.82
CA ALA A 28 21.82 -3.31 -2.02
C ALA A 28 21.43 -1.87 -2.40
N ALA A 29 21.37 -1.54 -3.69
CA ALA A 29 20.93 -0.22 -4.15
C ALA A 29 19.45 0.08 -3.84
N SER A 30 18.58 -0.94 -3.88
CA SER A 30 17.16 -0.80 -3.52
C SER A 30 16.95 -0.69 -2.01
N PHE A 31 17.82 -1.27 -1.18
CA PHE A 31 17.85 -1.01 0.26
C PHE A 31 18.26 0.45 0.55
N ASP A 32 19.30 0.98 -0.10
CA ASP A 32 19.70 2.38 0.08
C ASP A 32 18.63 3.37 -0.40
N LEU A 33 17.92 3.05 -1.49
CA LEU A 33 16.79 3.85 -2.00
C LEU A 33 15.53 3.73 -1.12
N ALA A 34 15.32 2.59 -0.47
CA ALA A 34 14.23 2.38 0.50
C ALA A 34 14.46 3.18 1.77
N ASP A 35 15.67 3.17 2.30
CA ASP A 35 16.04 3.92 3.50
C ASP A 35 16.01 5.45 3.23
N ALA A 36 16.51 5.88 2.07
CA ALA A 36 16.42 7.28 1.65
C ALA A 36 14.97 7.75 1.42
N ALA A 37 14.09 6.89 0.88
CA ALA A 37 12.69 7.24 0.70
C ALA A 37 11.92 7.25 2.03
N ALA A 38 12.25 6.37 2.98
CA ALA A 38 11.63 6.33 4.30
C ALA A 38 11.98 7.56 5.16
N THR A 39 13.12 8.20 4.91
CA THR A 39 13.56 9.42 5.59
C THR A 39 13.12 10.70 4.89
N ASP A 40 12.35 10.62 3.79
CA ASP A 40 11.80 11.77 3.07
C ASP A 40 10.82 12.56 3.97
N PRO A 41 10.91 13.91 4.01
CA PRO A 41 10.04 14.73 4.86
C PRO A 41 8.54 14.50 4.66
N ALA A 42 8.09 14.17 3.44
CA ALA A 42 6.67 13.90 3.19
C ALA A 42 6.24 12.55 3.78
N ILE A 43 7.13 11.56 3.81
CA ILE A 43 6.87 10.26 4.45
C ILE A 43 6.86 10.41 5.97
N LEU A 44 7.80 11.17 6.53
CA LEU A 44 7.81 11.49 7.96
C LEU A 44 6.56 12.27 8.40
N ALA A 45 6.03 13.16 7.56
CA ALA A 45 4.77 13.85 7.85
C ALA A 45 3.56 12.90 7.93
N ILE A 46 3.56 11.80 7.16
CA ILE A 46 2.54 10.74 7.29
C ILE A 46 2.73 9.97 8.59
N ASP A 47 3.96 9.67 8.99
CA ASP A 47 4.25 9.06 10.30
C ASP A 47 3.79 9.93 11.47
N ASP A 48 3.98 11.25 11.38
CA ASP A 48 3.49 12.21 12.37
C ASP A 48 1.94 12.24 12.41
N LEU A 49 1.28 12.20 11.25
CA LEU A 49 -0.18 12.09 11.18
C LEU A 49 -0.70 10.81 11.83
N MET A 50 -0.02 9.68 11.57
CA MET A 50 -0.37 8.37 12.12
C MET A 50 -0.15 8.31 13.63
N SER A 51 1.01 8.76 14.11
CA SER A 51 1.35 8.80 15.54
C SER A 51 0.54 9.84 16.33
N GLY A 52 0.04 10.88 15.65
CA GLY A 52 -0.80 11.92 16.23
C GLY A 52 -2.29 11.61 16.17
N SER A 53 -2.90 11.88 15.02
CA SER A 53 -4.36 11.87 14.88
C SER A 53 -4.93 10.46 14.82
N LEU A 54 -4.32 9.56 14.06
CA LEU A 54 -4.78 8.18 13.95
C LEU A 54 -4.63 7.46 15.29
N ALA A 55 -3.49 7.60 15.98
CA ALA A 55 -3.28 7.00 17.31
C ALA A 55 -4.34 7.44 18.33
N ARG A 56 -4.81 8.71 18.28
CA ARG A 56 -5.92 9.17 19.15
C ARG A 56 -7.24 8.46 18.81
N VAL A 57 -7.52 8.26 17.52
CA VAL A 57 -8.70 7.50 17.06
C VAL A 57 -8.61 6.05 17.54
N SER A 58 -7.45 5.41 17.37
CA SER A 58 -7.19 4.04 17.83
C SER A 58 -7.33 3.88 19.34
N ALA A 59 -6.80 4.83 20.12
CA ALA A 59 -6.94 4.83 21.57
C ALA A 59 -8.42 4.98 22.01
N ALA A 60 -9.19 5.82 21.32
CA ALA A 60 -10.63 5.95 21.58
C ALA A 60 -11.40 4.68 21.19
N ALA A 61 -11.12 4.11 20.03
CA ALA A 61 -11.71 2.85 19.58
C ALA A 61 -11.37 1.69 20.53
N GLY A 62 -10.16 1.66 21.09
CA GLY A 62 -9.75 0.69 22.11
C GLY A 62 -10.57 0.75 23.40
N LYS A 63 -11.01 1.94 23.81
CA LYS A 63 -11.92 2.13 24.97
C LYS A 63 -13.34 1.67 24.67
N ILE A 64 -13.79 1.77 23.42
CA ILE A 64 -15.13 1.33 22.99
C ILE A 64 -15.14 -0.19 22.78
N GLY A 65 -14.11 -0.74 22.16
CA GLY A 65 -13.98 -2.16 21.86
C GLY A 65 -14.90 -2.64 20.72
N GLY A 66 -15.07 -3.95 20.64
CA GLY A 66 -15.95 -4.61 19.67
C GLY A 66 -15.68 -4.24 18.21
N GLN A 67 -16.75 -4.06 17.45
CA GLN A 67 -16.68 -3.77 16.02
C GLN A 67 -16.08 -2.38 15.71
N VAL A 68 -16.13 -1.44 16.66
CA VAL A 68 -15.48 -0.12 16.50
C VAL A 68 -13.97 -0.29 16.52
N LEU A 69 -13.43 -1.06 17.46
CA LEU A 69 -12.01 -1.39 17.46
C LEU A 69 -11.59 -2.17 16.21
N GLU A 70 -12.43 -3.10 15.76
CA GLU A 70 -12.17 -3.89 14.55
C GLU A 70 -12.04 -3.02 13.30
N VAL A 71 -13.01 -2.15 13.03
CA VAL A 71 -12.93 -1.26 11.86
C VAL A 71 -11.77 -0.27 11.97
N THR A 72 -11.44 0.21 13.17
CA THR A 72 -10.32 1.14 13.36
C THR A 72 -8.97 0.47 13.07
N LYS A 73 -8.80 -0.83 13.36
CA LYS A 73 -7.60 -1.57 12.94
C LYS A 73 -7.45 -1.66 11.43
N ILE A 74 -8.57 -1.75 10.70
CA ILE A 74 -8.55 -1.72 9.23
C ILE A 74 -8.19 -0.30 8.73
N VAL A 75 -8.61 0.75 9.44
CA VAL A 75 -8.15 2.12 9.14
C VAL A 75 -6.63 2.24 9.35
N GLU A 76 -6.08 1.70 10.44
CA GLU A 76 -4.62 1.68 10.66
C GLU A 76 -3.87 0.95 9.54
N GLU A 77 -4.38 -0.21 9.13
CA GLU A 77 -3.86 -0.97 7.99
C GLU A 77 -3.90 -0.14 6.69
N ALA A 78 -4.98 0.59 6.43
CA ALA A 78 -5.11 1.42 5.24
C ALA A 78 -4.09 2.57 5.20
N PHE A 79 -3.80 3.20 6.34
CA PHE A 79 -2.75 4.23 6.44
C PHE A 79 -1.35 3.63 6.27
N ALA A 80 -1.08 2.46 6.83
CA ALA A 80 0.19 1.76 6.64
C ALA A 80 0.41 1.41 5.15
N VAL A 81 -0.61 0.85 4.49
CA VAL A 81 -0.57 0.56 3.05
C VAL A 81 -0.40 1.83 2.23
N GLN A 82 -1.09 2.93 2.57
CA GLN A 82 -0.91 4.21 1.87
C GLN A 82 0.54 4.72 2.00
N LYS A 83 1.13 4.64 3.19
CA LYS A 83 2.54 5.01 3.42
C LYS A 83 3.47 4.20 2.53
N ASP A 84 3.29 2.88 2.48
CA ASP A 84 4.09 1.99 1.63
C ASP A 84 3.97 2.35 0.14
N LEU A 85 2.76 2.70 -0.31
CA LEU A 85 2.54 3.20 -1.66
C LEU A 85 3.26 4.53 -1.90
N LEU A 86 3.22 5.48 -0.97
CA LEU A 86 3.95 6.75 -1.10
C LEU A 86 5.47 6.56 -1.18
N VAL A 87 6.03 5.65 -0.37
CA VAL A 87 7.46 5.28 -0.45
C VAL A 87 7.77 4.67 -1.82
N LYS A 88 6.94 3.73 -2.28
CA LYS A 88 7.10 3.10 -3.60
C LYS A 88 7.00 4.11 -4.75
N ALA A 89 6.09 5.09 -4.63
CA ALA A 89 5.91 6.15 -5.62
C ALA A 89 7.18 7.01 -5.81
N LYS A 90 7.96 7.22 -4.74
CA LYS A 90 9.24 7.95 -4.83
C LYS A 90 10.33 7.19 -5.60
N GLN A 91 10.18 5.87 -5.75
CA GLN A 91 11.15 4.99 -6.39
C GLN A 91 10.72 4.52 -7.78
N CYS A 92 9.49 4.85 -8.19
CA CYS A 92 8.90 4.39 -9.43
C CYS A 92 8.61 5.58 -10.35
N GLN A 93 8.73 5.35 -11.66
CA GLN A 93 8.14 6.28 -12.63
C GLN A 93 6.61 6.20 -12.55
N LYS A 94 5.94 7.29 -12.92
CA LYS A 94 4.48 7.32 -12.99
C LYS A 94 4.00 6.21 -13.94
N PRO A 95 3.19 5.25 -13.47
CA PRO A 95 2.68 4.18 -14.32
C PRO A 95 1.63 4.72 -15.32
N ASP A 96 1.34 3.93 -16.34
CA ASP A 96 0.16 4.14 -17.18
C ASP A 96 -1.13 3.81 -16.41
N THR A 97 -2.29 3.97 -17.05
CA THR A 97 -3.59 3.76 -16.40
C THR A 97 -3.74 2.36 -15.81
N MET A 98 -3.27 1.33 -16.51
CA MET A 98 -3.37 -0.06 -16.03
C MET A 98 -2.39 -0.32 -14.89
N GLY A 99 -1.16 0.19 -14.99
CA GLY A 99 -0.17 0.10 -13.92
C GLY A 99 -0.59 0.87 -12.67
N LEU A 100 -1.32 1.99 -12.80
CA LEU A 100 -1.87 2.73 -11.66
C LEU A 100 -2.95 1.90 -10.93
N GLN A 101 -3.79 1.17 -11.65
CA GLN A 101 -4.77 0.27 -11.04
C GLN A 101 -4.09 -0.83 -10.23
N GLU A 102 -3.05 -1.46 -10.79
CA GLU A 102 -2.29 -2.50 -10.09
C GLU A 102 -1.52 -1.92 -8.89
N PHE A 103 -0.98 -0.71 -9.03
CA PHE A 103 -0.29 -0.01 -7.96
C PHE A 103 -1.21 0.25 -6.75
N LEU A 104 -2.47 0.65 -6.99
CA LEU A 104 -3.44 0.96 -5.94
C LEU A 104 -4.17 -0.25 -5.37
N LYS A 105 -3.99 -1.43 -5.99
CA LYS A 105 -4.69 -2.66 -5.60
C LYS A 105 -4.60 -2.98 -4.10
N PRO A 106 -3.43 -2.87 -3.42
CA PRO A 106 -3.36 -3.14 -1.98
C PRO A 106 -4.28 -2.23 -1.16
N LEU A 107 -4.36 -0.94 -1.50
CA LEU A 107 -5.23 0.00 -0.79
C LEU A 107 -6.71 -0.31 -1.06
N ASN A 108 -7.06 -0.64 -2.31
CA ASN A 108 -8.43 -1.01 -2.69
C ASN A 108 -8.91 -2.27 -1.94
N GLU A 109 -8.04 -3.26 -1.74
CA GLU A 109 -8.36 -4.47 -0.97
C GLU A 109 -8.70 -4.16 0.48
N VAL A 110 -7.96 -3.25 1.12
CA VAL A 110 -8.26 -2.80 2.50
C VAL A 110 -9.57 -2.00 2.56
N ILE A 111 -9.85 -1.15 1.57
CA ILE A 111 -11.13 -0.42 1.47
C ILE A 111 -12.31 -1.39 1.35
N LEU A 112 -12.17 -2.44 0.53
CA LEU A 112 -13.20 -3.47 0.39
C LEU A 112 -13.41 -4.24 1.70
N LYS A 113 -12.33 -4.56 2.41
CA LYS A 113 -12.38 -5.20 3.73
C LYS A 113 -13.17 -4.36 4.74
N ALA A 114 -12.94 -3.04 4.79
CA ALA A 114 -13.72 -2.15 5.65
C ALA A 114 -15.20 -2.06 5.22
N SER A 115 -15.46 -1.97 3.92
CA SER A 115 -16.82 -1.89 3.37
C SER A 115 -17.66 -3.11 3.74
N ALA A 116 -17.06 -4.31 3.71
CA ALA A 116 -17.72 -5.55 4.09
C ALA A 116 -18.25 -5.56 5.54
N LEU A 117 -17.62 -4.83 6.46
CA LEU A 117 -18.13 -4.69 7.84
C LEU A 117 -19.43 -3.90 7.94
N THR A 118 -19.80 -3.16 6.90
CA THR A 118 -21.02 -2.37 6.84
C THR A 118 -22.18 -3.09 6.15
N GLU A 119 -21.91 -4.27 5.58
CA GLU A 119 -22.88 -5.08 4.86
C GLU A 119 -23.67 -6.02 5.79
N GLY A 120 -24.85 -6.45 5.34
CA GLY A 120 -25.67 -7.43 6.07
C GLY A 120 -26.50 -6.84 7.21
N ARG A 121 -26.57 -7.57 8.35
CA ARG A 121 -27.39 -7.16 9.49
C ARG A 121 -26.82 -5.89 10.11
N ARG A 122 -27.68 -4.88 10.27
CA ARG A 122 -27.30 -3.59 10.85
C ARG A 122 -26.71 -3.77 12.26
N SER A 123 -25.46 -3.32 12.42
CA SER A 123 -24.75 -3.26 13.69
C SER A 123 -25.30 -2.14 14.59
N ASP A 124 -25.19 -2.30 15.91
CA ASP A 124 -25.44 -1.23 16.88
C ASP A 124 -24.44 -0.06 16.73
N TYR A 125 -23.27 -0.34 16.13
CA TYR A 125 -22.22 0.64 15.84
C TYR A 125 -22.23 1.10 14.38
N PHE A 126 -23.35 0.92 13.66
CA PHE A 126 -23.44 1.17 12.22
C PHE A 126 -22.83 2.50 11.77
N ASN A 127 -23.10 3.60 12.48
CA ASN A 127 -22.58 4.92 12.10
C ASN A 127 -21.05 5.00 12.22
N HIS A 128 -20.45 4.36 13.23
CA HIS A 128 -18.99 4.29 13.36
C HIS A 128 -18.37 3.47 12.23
N LEU A 129 -18.95 2.30 11.93
CA LEU A 129 -18.49 1.43 10.85
C LEU A 129 -18.58 2.14 9.50
N LYS A 130 -19.72 2.78 9.23
CA LYS A 130 -19.97 3.47 7.97
C LYS A 130 -19.07 4.70 7.80
N ALA A 131 -18.90 5.49 8.85
CA ALA A 131 -17.99 6.64 8.81
C ALA A 131 -16.54 6.21 8.54
N ALA A 132 -16.07 5.16 9.23
CA ALA A 132 -14.72 4.64 9.00
C ALA A 132 -14.55 4.11 7.57
N ALA A 133 -15.43 3.21 7.12
CA ALA A 133 -15.33 2.59 5.79
C ALA A 133 -15.40 3.61 4.64
N ASP A 134 -16.39 4.51 4.66
CA ASP A 134 -16.59 5.47 3.57
C ASP A 134 -15.44 6.49 3.48
N SER A 135 -14.85 6.85 4.64
CA SER A 135 -13.74 7.81 4.69
C SER A 135 -12.45 7.27 4.06
N LEU A 136 -12.25 5.95 3.99
CA LEU A 136 -11.01 5.37 3.45
C LEU A 136 -10.79 5.70 1.97
N THR A 137 -11.86 6.00 1.22
CA THR A 137 -11.75 6.45 -0.18
C THR A 137 -10.91 7.72 -0.32
N ALA A 138 -10.82 8.55 0.73
CA ALA A 138 -9.96 9.73 0.74
C ALA A 138 -8.47 9.38 0.63
N LEU A 139 -8.05 8.19 1.06
CA LEU A 139 -6.64 7.75 0.96
C LEU A 139 -6.19 7.51 -0.48
N ALA A 140 -7.13 7.32 -1.41
CA ALA A 140 -6.86 7.18 -2.84
C ALA A 140 -6.53 8.52 -3.52
N TRP A 141 -6.34 9.62 -2.78
CA TRP A 141 -5.90 10.92 -3.31
C TRP A 141 -4.60 10.81 -4.14
N ILE A 142 -3.74 9.83 -3.82
CA ILE A 142 -2.49 9.54 -4.53
C ILE A 142 -2.68 9.09 -5.99
N ALA A 143 -3.92 8.72 -6.37
CA ALA A 143 -4.29 8.34 -7.73
C ALA A 143 -4.59 9.55 -8.63
N TYR A 144 -4.89 10.70 -8.02
CA TYR A 144 -5.30 11.89 -8.76
C TYR A 144 -4.08 12.61 -9.30
N SER A 145 -4.04 12.78 -10.61
CA SER A 145 -2.99 13.51 -11.30
C SER A 145 -3.60 14.41 -12.36
N GLY A 146 -3.44 15.71 -12.18
CA GLY A 146 -4.14 16.73 -12.96
C GLY A 146 -3.69 18.12 -12.54
N LYS A 147 -4.09 19.12 -13.34
CA LYS A 147 -3.66 20.52 -13.18
C LYS A 147 -4.12 21.16 -11.86
N ASP A 148 -5.13 20.54 -11.22
CA ASP A 148 -5.77 21.01 -9.99
C ASP A 148 -5.60 20.02 -8.81
N CYS A 149 -4.59 19.16 -8.87
CA CYS A 149 -4.28 18.18 -7.82
C CYS A 149 -3.14 18.73 -6.94
N GLY A 150 -3.48 19.45 -5.86
CA GLY A 150 -2.53 20.06 -4.91
C GLY A 150 -2.91 21.48 -4.54
#